data_AF-A0A662AWE6-F1
#
_entry.id   AF-A0A662AWE6-F1
#
_cell.length_a   1.000
_cell.length_b   1.000
_cell.length_c   1.000
_cell.angle_alpha   90.00
_cell.angle_beta   90.00
_cell.angle_gamma   90.00
#
_symmetry.space_group_name_H-M   'P 1'
#
loop_
_entity.id
_entity.type
_entity.pdbx_description
1 polymer ?
#
loop_
_entity_poly.entity_id
_entity_poly.type
_entity_poly.pdbx_seq_one_letter_code
_entity_poly.pdbx_strand_id
1 'polypeptide(L)'
;MATMALLRKYDEEAVIAYSKEPNIVVRAVVTFEEKDKAKEKMFGWQEAGGKHFKKQWVKQIKENQFEEFKASCDFQMAIVG
;
A
#
# COMPACT_ATOMS: atom_id res chain seq x y z
N MET A 1 -11.22 -22.32 -22.55
CA MET A 1 -10.10 -21.60 -21.88
C MET A 1 -10.40 -20.12 -21.92
N ALA A 2 -10.84 -19.53 -20.81
CA ALA A 2 -11.41 -18.17 -20.75
C ALA A 2 -10.50 -17.21 -19.95
N THR A 3 -9.23 -17.12 -20.33
CA THR A 3 -8.25 -16.23 -19.67
C THR A 3 -7.84 -15.03 -20.53
N MET A 4 -7.99 -15.09 -21.86
CA MET A 4 -7.60 -13.99 -22.77
C MET A 4 -8.64 -12.86 -22.89
N ALA A 5 -9.89 -13.07 -22.49
CA ALA A 5 -10.95 -12.05 -22.64
C ALA A 5 -10.93 -10.96 -21.55
N LEU A 6 -10.34 -11.23 -20.38
CA LEU A 6 -10.30 -10.26 -19.27
C LEU A 6 -9.27 -9.15 -19.48
N LEU A 7 -8.22 -9.41 -20.26
CA LEU A 7 -7.12 -8.46 -20.51
C LEU A 7 -7.52 -7.30 -21.41
N ARG A 8 -8.57 -7.45 -22.24
CA ARG A 8 -9.04 -6.40 -23.17
C ARG A 8 -9.68 -5.17 -22.51
N LYS A 9 -9.89 -5.17 -21.20
CA LYS A 9 -10.52 -4.05 -20.48
C LYS A 9 -9.52 -3.06 -19.89
N TYR A 10 -8.25 -3.42 -19.85
CA TYR A 10 -7.19 -2.58 -19.31
C TYR A 10 -6.12 -2.42 -20.39
N ASP A 11 -5.73 -1.19 -20.66
CA ASP A 11 -4.64 -0.86 -21.57
C ASP A 11 -3.40 -1.69 -21.19
N GLU A 12 -2.96 -2.56 -22.10
CA GLU A 12 -1.86 -3.51 -21.82
C GLU A 12 -0.58 -2.75 -21.39
N GLU A 13 -0.37 -1.55 -21.95
CA GLU A 13 0.72 -0.64 -21.58
C GLU A 13 0.60 -0.13 -20.14
N ALA A 14 -0.61 0.21 -19.69
CA ALA A 14 -0.86 0.68 -18.32
C ALA A 14 -0.60 -0.44 -17.29
N VAL A 15 -0.97 -1.68 -17.62
CA VAL A 15 -0.69 -2.86 -16.78
C VAL A 15 0.81 -3.13 -16.67
N ILE A 16 1.53 -3.03 -17.79
CA ILE A 16 2.99 -3.21 -17.83
C ILE A 16 3.69 -2.09 -17.05
N ALA A 17 3.25 -0.85 -17.19
CA ALA A 17 3.77 0.29 -16.43
C ALA A 17 3.58 0.07 -14.92
N TYR A 18 2.37 -0.29 -14.49
CA TYR A 18 2.06 -0.58 -13.08
C TYR A 18 2.89 -1.73 -12.50
N SER A 19 3.16 -2.76 -13.30
CA SER A 19 3.98 -3.89 -12.88
C SER A 19 5.43 -3.48 -12.56
N LYS A 20 5.99 -2.56 -13.37
CA LYS A 20 7.37 -2.06 -13.22
C LYS A 20 7.55 -1.09 -12.06
N GLU A 21 6.48 -0.53 -11.51
CA GLU A 21 6.57 0.46 -10.44
C GLU A 21 7.10 -0.15 -9.13
N PRO A 22 8.01 0.56 -8.44
CA PRO A 22 8.57 0.09 -7.18
C PRO A 22 7.49 0.04 -6.11
N ASN A 23 7.56 -1.00 -5.28
CA ASN A 23 6.79 -1.08 -4.06
C ASN A 23 7.59 -0.42 -2.94
N ILE A 24 6.91 0.38 -2.12
CA ILE A 24 7.47 1.00 -0.91
C ILE A 24 6.69 0.52 0.31
N VAL A 25 7.38 0.37 1.44
CA VAL A 25 6.73 0.15 2.74
C VAL A 25 6.53 1.49 3.44
N VAL A 26 5.30 1.74 3.83
CA VAL A 26 4.87 2.92 4.57
C VAL A 26 4.42 2.52 5.96
N ARG A 27 4.76 3.34 6.96
CA ARG A 27 4.20 3.25 8.31
C ARG A 27 3.09 4.26 8.52
N ALA A 28 2.04 3.83 9.21
CA ALA A 28 1.05 4.72 9.78
C ALA A 28 1.54 5.20 11.16
N VAL A 29 1.66 6.53 11.31
CA VAL A 29 1.95 7.19 12.58
C VAL A 29 0.62 7.43 13.28
N VAL A 30 0.14 6.39 13.96
CA VAL A 30 -1.11 6.41 14.73
C VAL A 30 -0.81 6.11 16.19
N THR A 31 -1.58 6.74 17.07
CA THR A 31 -1.58 6.44 18.51
C THR A 31 -2.32 5.14 18.82
N PHE A 32 -2.26 4.66 20.06
CA PHE A 32 -2.97 3.43 20.45
C PHE A 32 -4.50 3.56 20.32
N GLU A 33 -5.03 4.76 20.52
CA GLU A 33 -6.46 5.08 20.38
C GLU A 33 -6.89 5.12 18.91
N GLU A 34 -5.96 5.43 18.01
CA GLU A 34 -6.19 5.56 16.56
C GLU A 34 -5.80 4.31 15.76
N LYS A 35 -5.42 3.23 16.45
CA LYS A 35 -5.01 1.97 15.81
C LYS A 35 -6.07 1.40 14.88
N ASP A 36 -7.34 1.66 15.16
CA ASP A 36 -8.44 1.14 14.36
C ASP A 36 -8.53 1.87 13.00
N LYS A 37 -8.13 3.15 12.91
CA LYS A 37 -7.98 3.87 11.63
C LYS A 37 -6.96 3.19 10.71
N ALA A 38 -5.85 2.70 11.28
CA ALA A 38 -4.82 1.98 10.53
C ALA A 38 -5.34 0.61 10.05
N LYS A 39 -6.11 -0.11 10.88
CA LYS A 39 -6.75 -1.37 10.49
C LYS A 39 -7.78 -1.19 9.37
N GLU A 40 -8.62 -0.15 9.45
CA GLU A 40 -9.60 0.18 8.41
C GLU A 40 -8.92 0.41 7.04
N LYS A 41 -7.73 1.01 7.05
CA LYS A 41 -6.90 1.22 5.86
C LYS A 41 -6.03 0.01 5.49
N MET A 42 -6.25 -1.14 6.13
CA MET A 42 -5.55 -2.41 5.89
C MET A 42 -4.04 -2.34 6.14
N PHE A 43 -3.60 -1.58 7.14
CA PHE A 43 -2.22 -1.70 7.62
C PHE A 43 -2.07 -2.99 8.42
N GLY A 44 -0.96 -3.70 8.21
CA GLY A 44 -0.54 -4.84 9.01
C GLY A 44 0.21 -4.39 10.25
N TRP A 45 0.09 -5.16 11.33
CA TRP A 45 0.93 -4.95 12.50
C TRP A 45 2.28 -5.65 12.30
N GLN A 46 3.35 -4.88 12.27
CA GLN A 46 4.75 -5.32 12.22
C GLN A 46 5.21 -6.06 10.97
N GLU A 47 4.36 -6.33 9.98
CA GLU A 47 4.77 -7.09 8.79
C GLU A 47 4.25 -6.44 7.51
N ALA A 48 5.17 -6.16 6.58
CA ALA A 48 4.86 -5.70 5.23
C ALA A 48 6.03 -6.00 4.29
N GLY A 49 5.73 -6.43 3.07
CA GLY A 49 6.74 -6.67 2.02
C GLY A 49 7.85 -7.64 2.39
N GLY A 50 7.53 -8.68 3.16
CA GLY A 50 8.50 -9.67 3.63
C GLY A 50 9.49 -9.14 4.67
N LYS A 51 9.29 -7.91 5.18
CA LYS A 51 10.09 -7.31 6.26
C LYS A 51 9.28 -7.21 7.54
N HIS A 52 9.97 -7.36 8.67
CA HIS A 52 9.40 -7.22 10.00
C HIS A 52 9.78 -5.87 10.63
N PHE A 53 8.81 -5.11 11.12
CA PHE A 53 8.94 -3.77 11.66
C PHE A 53 8.46 -3.74 13.12
N LYS A 54 9.35 -3.44 14.06
CA LYS A 54 9.03 -3.55 15.49
C LYS A 54 8.00 -2.51 15.92
N LYS A 55 6.84 -2.97 16.44
CA LYS A 55 5.76 -2.14 17.01
C LYS A 55 5.24 -1.03 16.09
N GLN A 56 5.11 -1.30 14.78
CA GLN A 56 4.65 -0.34 13.80
C GLN A 56 3.50 -0.89 12.97
N TRP A 57 2.55 -0.02 12.63
CA TRP A 57 1.55 -0.30 11.60
C TRP A 57 2.18 -0.02 10.25
N VAL A 58 2.30 -1.04 9.41
CA VAL A 58 3.01 -0.97 8.12
C VAL A 58 2.15 -1.52 6.99
N LYS A 59 2.34 -0.97 5.80
CA LYS A 59 1.66 -1.42 4.58
C LYS A 59 2.61 -1.27 3.40
N GLN A 60 2.54 -2.22 2.47
CA GLN A 60 3.22 -2.08 1.19
C GLN A 60 2.24 -1.47 0.18
N ILE A 61 2.67 -0.40 -0.48
CA ILE A 61 1.94 0.24 -1.56
C ILE A 61 2.89 0.54 -2.71
N LYS A 62 2.34 0.88 -3.87
CA LYS A 62 3.13 1.39 -4.99
C LYS A 62 3.52 2.85 -4.72
N GLU A 63 4.73 3.23 -5.14
CA GLU A 63 5.25 4.58 -4.90
C GLU A 63 4.33 5.69 -5.47
N ASN A 64 3.78 5.47 -6.66
CA ASN A 64 2.85 6.40 -7.32
C ASN A 64 1.55 6.62 -6.53
N GLN A 65 1.12 5.65 -5.73
CA GLN A 65 -0.08 5.72 -4.91
C GLN A 65 0.17 6.40 -3.57
N PHE A 66 1.42 6.72 -3.22
CA PHE A 66 1.74 7.26 -1.90
C PHE A 66 1.01 8.58 -1.61
N GLU A 67 1.08 9.55 -2.51
CA GLU A 67 0.50 10.87 -2.28
C GLU A 67 -1.04 10.82 -2.23
N GLU A 68 -1.68 10.06 -3.11
CA GLU A 68 -3.13 9.87 -3.10
C GLU A 68 -3.59 9.13 -1.83
N PHE A 69 -2.89 8.05 -1.49
CA PHE A 69 -3.23 7.25 -0.32
C PHE A 69 -3.01 8.04 0.98
N LYS A 70 -1.94 8.82 1.06
CA LYS A 70 -1.65 9.74 2.17
C LYS A 70 -2.73 10.82 2.32
N ALA A 71 -3.20 11.40 1.21
CA ALA A 71 -4.31 12.35 1.23
C ALA A 71 -5.63 11.72 1.70
N SER A 72 -5.81 10.40 1.45
CA SER A 72 -7.01 9.67 1.88
C SER A 72 -7.03 9.27 3.36
N CYS A 73 -5.92 9.44 4.08
CA CYS A 73 -5.76 8.99 5.46
C CYS A 73 -5.74 10.17 6.42
N ASP A 74 -6.55 10.10 7.48
CA ASP A 74 -6.60 11.12 8.56
C ASP A 74 -5.43 11.01 9.56
N PHE A 75 -4.32 10.38 9.17
CA PHE A 75 -3.15 10.15 10.02
C PHE A 75 -1.86 10.36 9.23
N GLN A 76 -0.80 10.68 9.96
CA GLN A 76 0.51 10.88 9.34
C GLN A 76 1.08 9.57 8.82
N MET A 77 1.70 9.62 7.66
CA MET A 77 2.38 8.49 7.03
C MET A 77 3.85 8.81 6.79
N ALA A 78 4.71 7.81 6.97
CA ALA A 78 6.14 7.93 6.69
C ALA A 78 6.65 6.70 5.93
N ILE A 79 7.57 6.90 5.00
CA ILE A 79 8.20 5.81 4.25
C ILE A 79 9.27 5.16 5.14
N VAL A 80 9.30 3.82 5.20
CA VAL A 80 10.25 3.05 6.03
C VAL A 80 11.10 2.09 5.18
N GLY A 81 10.85 2.02 3.86
CA GLY A 81 11.73 1.47 2.84
C GLY A 81 11.28 0.14 2.27
#